data_AF-A0A1B9AM60-F1
#
_entry.id   AF-A0A1B9AM60-F1
#
_cell.length_a   1.000
_cell.length_b   1.000
_cell.length_c   1.000
_cell.angle_alpha   90.00
_cell.angle_beta   90.00
_cell.angle_gamma   90.00
#
_symmetry.space_group_name_H-M   'P 1'
#
loop_
_entity.id
_entity.type
_entity.pdbx_description
1 polymer ?
#
loop_
_entity_poly.entity_id
_entity_poly.type
_entity_poly.pdbx_seq_one_letter_code
_entity_poly.pdbx_strand_id
1 'polypeptide(L)'
;MDWLAILLLFVILAICVLLIIVTLVSLPQLGDERKDFIKMKAQSFAFAGVIGYLLINLVESIYVTFWTDNTYEGINPFTALIGISLVYLISLLFCKKKYGG
;
A
#
# COMPACT_ATOMS: atom_id res chain seq x y z
N MET A 1 -22.16 -9.56 -2.21
CA MET A 1 -20.79 -9.90 -2.65
C MET A 1 -20.67 -11.41 -2.63
N ASP A 2 -20.29 -12.01 -3.74
CA ASP A 2 -20.12 -13.46 -3.81
C ASP A 2 -19.03 -13.90 -2.82
N TRP A 3 -19.28 -14.98 -2.07
CA TRP A 3 -18.33 -15.50 -1.07
C TRP A 3 -16.93 -15.75 -1.67
N LEU A 4 -16.89 -16.10 -2.95
CA LEU A 4 -15.66 -16.27 -3.73
C LEU A 4 -14.86 -14.98 -3.88
N ALA A 5 -15.51 -13.83 -4.09
CA ALA A 5 -14.84 -12.55 -4.25
C ALA A 5 -14.17 -12.10 -2.94
N ILE A 6 -14.85 -12.30 -1.81
CA ILE A 6 -14.29 -12.02 -0.47
C ILE A 6 -13.07 -12.91 -0.21
N LEU A 7 -13.20 -14.21 -0.49
CA LEU A 7 -12.10 -15.16 -0.33
C LEU A 7 -10.88 -14.76 -1.17
N LEU A 8 -11.10 -14.37 -2.43
CA LEU A 8 -10.05 -13.95 -3.33
C LEU A 8 -9.31 -12.69 -2.80
N LEU A 9 -10.03 -11.70 -2.29
CA LEU A 9 -9.44 -10.51 -1.67
C LEU A 9 -8.54 -10.85 -0.47
N PHE A 10 -8.98 -11.76 0.40
CA PHE A 10 -8.17 -12.24 1.52
C PHE A 10 -6.91 -12.99 1.06
N VAL A 11 -7.02 -13.81 0.01
CA VAL A 11 -5.86 -14.52 -0.57
C VAL A 11 -4.85 -13.53 -1.15
N ILE A 12 -5.29 -12.53 -1.91
CA ILE A 12 -4.39 -11.49 -2.44
C ILE A 12 -3.68 -10.76 -1.31
N LEU A 13 -4.42 -10.37 -0.26
CA LEU A 13 -3.84 -9.70 0.90
C LEU A 13 -2.80 -10.59 1.59
N ALA A 14 -3.11 -11.87 1.81
CA ALA A 14 -2.19 -12.83 2.42
C ALA A 14 -0.91 -12.98 1.60
N ILE A 15 -1.02 -13.10 0.27
CA ILE A 15 0.15 -13.16 -0.63
C ILE A 15 0.97 -11.87 -0.52
N CYS A 16 0.32 -10.70 -0.51
CA CYS A 16 1.00 -9.42 -0.41
C CYS A 16 1.78 -9.29 0.90
N VAL A 17 1.17 -9.66 2.03
CA VAL A 17 1.82 -9.67 3.35
C VAL A 17 2.99 -10.64 3.38
N LEU A 18 2.83 -11.85 2.83
CA LEU A 18 3.89 -12.84 2.75
C LEU A 18 5.08 -12.29 1.95
N LEU A 19 4.84 -11.66 0.80
CA LEU A 19 5.89 -11.04 -0.02
C LEU A 19 6.60 -9.90 0.72
N ILE A 20 5.87 -9.08 1.49
CA ILE A 20 6.46 -8.03 2.32
C ILE A 20 7.40 -8.66 3.35
N ILE A 21 6.96 -9.69 4.07
CA ILE A 21 7.76 -10.37 5.09
C ILE A 21 9.02 -10.99 4.47
N VAL A 22 8.88 -11.74 3.36
CA VAL A 22 10.01 -12.35 2.66
C VAL A 22 11.01 -11.28 2.21
N THR A 23 10.52 -10.15 1.69
CA THR A 23 11.38 -9.05 1.28
C THR A 23 12.11 -8.48 2.48
N LEU A 24 11.43 -8.19 3.60
CA LEU A 24 12.05 -7.70 4.82
C LEU A 24 13.09 -8.65 5.43
N VAL A 25 12.83 -9.96 5.42
CA VAL A 25 13.75 -11.00 5.90
C VAL A 25 14.98 -11.16 5.01
N SER A 26 14.89 -10.77 3.74
CA SER A 26 16.03 -10.79 2.82
C SER A 26 16.94 -9.55 2.93
N LEU A 27 16.48 -8.47 3.57
CA LEU A 27 17.29 -7.24 3.76
C LEU A 27 18.52 -7.37 4.69
N PRO A 28 18.52 -8.18 5.78
CA PRO A 28 19.67 -8.39 6.66
C PRO A 28 20.96 -8.86 6.01
N GLN A 29 20.90 -9.39 4.79
CA GLN A 29 22.11 -9.74 4.02
C GLN A 29 22.91 -8.49 3.58
N LEU A 30 22.26 -7.33 3.64
CA LEU A 30 22.87 -6.02 3.43
C LEU A 30 23.21 -5.46 4.81
N GLY A 31 24.45 -4.97 4.99
CA GLY A 31 24.92 -4.43 6.28
C GLY A 31 23.93 -3.47 6.94
N ASP A 32 23.97 -3.41 8.28
CA ASP A 32 22.92 -2.81 9.12
C ASP A 32 22.45 -1.41 8.67
N GLU A 33 23.39 -0.52 8.34
CA GLU A 33 23.08 0.85 7.89
C GLU A 33 22.30 0.89 6.57
N ARG A 34 22.60 -0.03 5.64
CA ARG A 34 21.95 -0.08 4.32
C ARG A 34 20.51 -0.59 4.42
N LYS A 35 20.30 -1.61 5.26
CA LYS A 35 18.96 -2.15 5.55
C LYS A 35 18.04 -1.05 6.07
N ASP A 36 18.50 -0.25 7.00
CA ASP A 36 17.67 0.78 7.62
C ASP A 36 17.39 1.93 6.65
N PHE A 37 18.37 2.31 5.83
CA PHE A 37 18.16 3.27 4.75
C PHE A 37 17.09 2.81 3.75
N ILE A 38 17.15 1.54 3.31
CA ILE A 38 16.18 0.96 2.38
C ILE A 38 14.77 0.98 2.97
N LYS A 39 14.61 0.54 4.22
CA LYS A 39 13.32 0.53 4.92
C LYS A 39 12.74 1.94 5.03
N MET A 40 13.54 2.89 5.50
CA MET A 40 13.13 4.28 5.64
C MET A 40 12.67 4.88 4.31
N LYS A 41 13.43 4.64 3.23
CA LYS A 41 13.07 5.17 1.91
C LYS A 41 11.80 4.53 1.36
N ALA A 42 11.65 3.22 1.51
CA ALA A 42 10.46 2.48 1.09
C ALA A 42 9.20 2.96 1.84
N GLN A 43 9.31 3.14 3.17
CA GLN A 43 8.21 3.67 3.99
C GLN A 43 7.84 5.09 3.61
N SER A 44 8.82 5.95 3.34
CA SER A 44 8.58 7.33 2.91
C SER A 44 7.84 7.40 1.57
N PHE A 45 8.23 6.58 0.59
CA PHE A 45 7.54 6.51 -0.70
C PHE A 45 6.11 5.99 -0.56
N ALA A 46 5.93 4.93 0.23
CA ALA A 46 4.60 4.39 0.47
C ALA A 46 3.70 5.41 1.17
N PHE A 47 4.23 6.11 2.18
CA PHE A 47 3.51 7.17 2.88
C PHE A 47 3.06 8.30 1.95
N ALA A 48 3.92 8.74 1.03
CA ALA A 48 3.54 9.72 0.01
C ALA A 48 2.41 9.19 -0.89
N GLY A 49 2.45 7.90 -1.27
CA GLY A 49 1.37 7.26 -2.02
C GLY A 49 0.05 7.22 -1.25
N VAL A 50 0.08 6.91 0.05
CA VAL A 50 -1.12 6.94 0.91
C VAL A 50 -1.69 8.34 1.02
N ILE A 51 -0.85 9.37 1.20
CA ILE A 51 -1.30 10.77 1.21
C ILE A 51 -1.98 11.13 -0.12
N GLY A 52 -1.37 10.77 -1.25
CA GLY A 52 -1.96 11.02 -2.58
C GLY A 52 -3.34 10.36 -2.73
N TYR A 53 -3.47 9.10 -2.29
CA TYR A 53 -4.75 8.40 -2.28
C TYR A 53 -5.79 9.10 -1.39
N LEU A 54 -5.42 9.52 -0.18
CA LEU A 54 -6.32 10.24 0.72
C LEU A 54 -6.74 11.60 0.17
N LEU A 55 -5.85 12.32 -0.51
CA LEU A 55 -6.18 13.58 -1.18
C LEU A 55 -7.22 13.39 -2.29
N ILE A 56 -7.09 12.33 -3.09
CA ILE A 56 -8.09 12.00 -4.13
C ILE A 56 -9.45 11.75 -3.49
N ASN A 57 -9.51 10.94 -2.43
CA ASN A 57 -10.75 10.66 -1.70
C ASN A 57 -11.36 11.92 -1.06
N LEU A 58 -10.51 12.84 -0.59
CA LEU A 58 -10.96 14.12 -0.05
C LEU A 58 -11.59 14.98 -1.15
N VAL A 59 -10.97 15.06 -2.32
CA VAL A 59 -11.53 15.79 -3.47
C VAL A 59 -12.84 15.16 -3.94
N GLU A 60 -12.91 13.83 -4.02
CA GLU A 60 -14.13 13.10 -4.39
C GLU A 60 -15.26 13.35 -3.40
N SER A 61 -14.98 13.29 -2.10
CA SER A 61 -15.95 13.60 -1.03
C SER A 61 -16.53 15.00 -1.18
N ILE A 62 -15.68 16.01 -1.42
CA ILE A 62 -16.12 17.40 -1.64
C ILE A 62 -16.95 17.48 -2.93
N TYR A 63 -16.47 16.91 -4.03
CA TYR A 63 -17.17 16.98 -5.31
C TYR A 63 -18.56 16.35 -5.24
N VAL A 64 -18.67 15.15 -4.70
CA VAL A 64 -19.96 14.45 -4.55
C VAL A 64 -20.90 15.25 -3.64
N THR A 65 -20.41 15.76 -2.50
CA THR A 65 -21.24 16.50 -1.54
C THR A 65 -21.80 17.82 -2.09
N PHE A 66 -21.03 18.53 -2.91
CA PHE A 66 -21.40 19.87 -3.38
C PHE A 66 -21.99 19.91 -4.80
N TRP A 67 -21.61 18.99 -5.68
CA TRP A 67 -22.02 18.99 -7.09
C TRP A 67 -22.98 17.85 -7.47
N THR A 68 -23.20 16.87 -6.61
CA THR A 68 -24.09 15.73 -6.89
C THR A 68 -25.08 15.54 -5.73
N ASP A 69 -26.30 15.07 -6.00
CA ASP A 69 -27.26 14.70 -4.94
C ASP A 69 -26.96 13.30 -4.32
N ASN A 70 -25.81 12.72 -4.65
CA ASN A 70 -25.39 11.41 -4.16
C ASN A 70 -24.70 11.54 -2.80
N THR A 71 -24.80 10.48 -2.01
CA THR A 71 -24.07 10.35 -0.75
C THR A 71 -22.70 9.73 -1.00
N TYR A 72 -21.64 10.38 -0.51
CA TYR A 72 -20.30 9.80 -0.52
C TYR A 72 -20.25 8.57 0.40
N GLU A 73 -19.97 7.39 -0.18
CA GLU A 73 -19.97 6.11 0.54
C GLU A 73 -18.69 5.86 1.36
N GLY A 74 -17.68 6.73 1.22
CA GLY A 74 -16.43 6.61 1.96
C GLY A 74 -15.45 5.60 1.37
N ILE A 75 -14.36 5.39 2.11
CA ILE A 75 -13.31 4.44 1.72
C ILE A 75 -13.67 3.06 2.22
N ASN A 76 -13.76 2.08 1.31
CA ASN A 76 -13.86 0.69 1.72
C ASN A 76 -12.54 0.24 2.37
N PRO A 77 -12.56 -0.20 3.65
CA PRO A 77 -11.35 -0.52 4.39
C PRO A 77 -10.57 -1.67 3.78
N PHE A 78 -11.24 -2.66 3.16
CA PHE A 78 -10.56 -3.79 2.52
C PHE A 78 -9.80 -3.36 1.28
N THR A 79 -10.44 -2.58 0.42
CA THR A 79 -9.84 -2.07 -0.82
C THR A 79 -8.65 -1.17 -0.51
N ALA A 80 -8.79 -0.28 0.48
CA ALA A 80 -7.70 0.57 0.94
C ALA A 80 -6.54 -0.24 1.50
N LEU A 81 -6.81 -1.27 2.32
CA LEU A 81 -5.77 -2.10 2.92
C LEU A 81 -4.95 -2.84 1.84
N ILE A 82 -5.61 -3.38 0.82
CA ILE A 82 -4.94 -4.03 -0.31
C ILE A 82 -4.12 -3.02 -1.12
N GLY A 83 -4.71 -1.87 -1.45
CA GLY A 83 -4.04 -0.82 -2.21
C GLY A 83 -2.78 -0.31 -1.52
N ILE A 84 -2.87 0.00 -0.23
CA ILE A 84 -1.74 0.47 0.58
C ILE A 84 -0.67 -0.61 0.70
N SER A 85 -1.07 -1.88 0.89
CA SER A 85 -0.13 -3.01 0.95
C SER A 85 0.65 -3.17 -0.35
N LEU A 86 -0.02 -3.05 -1.51
CA LEU A 86 0.63 -3.09 -2.81
C LEU A 86 1.59 -1.92 -3.02
N VAL A 87 1.17 -0.70 -2.70
CA VAL A 87 2.02 0.50 -2.79
C VAL A 87 3.27 0.34 -1.94
N TYR A 88 3.14 -0.19 -0.72
CA TYR A 88 4.29 -0.47 0.14
C TYR A 88 5.19 -1.57 -0.43
N LEU A 89 4.62 -2.68 -0.89
CA LEU A 89 5.38 -3.78 -1.49
C LEU A 89 6.19 -3.31 -2.70
N ILE A 90 5.56 -2.56 -3.62
CA ILE A 90 6.24 -1.99 -4.80
C ILE A 90 7.37 -1.06 -4.37
N SER A 91 7.10 -0.17 -3.40
CA SER A 91 8.10 0.76 -2.87
C SER A 91 9.29 0.02 -2.24
N LEU A 92 9.03 -1.05 -1.50
CA LEU A 92 10.04 -1.87 -0.85
C LEU A 92 10.89 -2.63 -1.86
N LEU A 93 10.28 -3.26 -2.86
CA LEU A 93 10.99 -3.96 -3.93
C LEU A 93 11.82 -3.01 -4.79
N PHE A 94 11.28 -1.83 -5.11
CA PHE A 94 12.00 -0.80 -5.84
C PHE A 94 13.22 -0.31 -5.06
N CYS A 95 13.06 0.01 -3.78
CA CYS A 95 14.18 0.45 -2.93
C CYS A 95 15.21 -0.66 -2.73
N LYS A 96 14.78 -1.91 -2.52
CA LYS A 96 15.68 -3.07 -2.45
C LYS A 96 16.49 -3.23 -3.73
N LYS A 97 15.86 -3.16 -4.91
CA LYS A 97 16.57 -3.27 -6.20
C LYS A 97 17.54 -2.11 -6.44
N LYS A 98 17.14 -0.90 -6.06
CA LYS A 98 17.91 0.32 -6.33
C LYS A 98 19.12 0.50 -5.41
N TYR A 99 18.96 0.19 -4.13
CA TYR A 99 19.98 0.43 -3.11
C TYR A 99 20.63 -0.86 -2.60
N GLY A 100 20.21 -2.01 -3.14
CA GLY A 100 20.59 -3.32 -2.64
C GLY A 100 22.02 -3.74 -2.96
N GLY A 101 22.51 -3.40 -4.17
CA GLY A 101 23.86 -3.77 -4.61
C GLY A 101 24.01 -5.26 -4.86
#